data_AF-A0A4R4EC51-F1
#
_entry.id   AF-A0A4R4EC51-F1
#
_cell.length_a   1.000
_cell.length_b   1.000
_cell.length_c   1.000
_cell.angle_alpha   90.00
_cell.angle_beta   90.00
_cell.angle_gamma   90.00
#
_symmetry.space_group_name_H-M   'P 1'
#
loop_
_entity.id
_entity.type
_entity.pdbx_description
1 polymer ?
#
loop_
_entity_poly.entity_id
_entity_poly.type
_entity_poly.pdbx_seq_one_letter_code
_entity_poly.pdbx_strand_id
1 'polypeptide(L)'
;MRINLNFTNKGRVAIGNYTNDELLEIFTRYIKTLSKHYAIDVFIPAEDNTKIVEEGILKVTAENVQCDPIAFFKELGRDVKVPFKKRHPEKLDAVFKIVLVE
;
A
#
# COMPACT_ATOMS: atom_id res chain seq x y z
N MET A 1 5.28 14.65 0.65
CA MET A 1 5.92 13.76 -0.35
C MET A 1 4.86 12.86 -0.95
N ARG A 2 4.73 12.78 -2.27
CA ARG A 2 3.80 11.87 -2.94
C ARG A 2 4.51 10.55 -3.26
N ILE A 3 3.84 9.43 -3.02
CA ILE A 3 4.36 8.09 -3.29
C ILE A 3 3.29 7.28 -4.01
N ASN A 4 3.68 6.60 -5.09
CA ASN A 4 2.86 5.61 -5.75
C ASN A 4 3.35 4.21 -5.38
N LEU A 5 2.43 3.38 -4.88
CA LEU A 5 2.66 1.96 -4.67
C LEU A 5 2.12 1.21 -5.90
N ASN A 6 3.01 0.93 -6.84
CA ASN A 6 2.66 0.29 -8.10
C ASN A 6 2.62 -1.22 -7.90
N PHE A 7 1.43 -1.81 -7.91
CA PHE A 7 1.26 -3.24 -7.71
C PHE A 7 2.00 -4.03 -8.80
N THR A 8 2.73 -5.07 -8.37
CA THR A 8 3.38 -6.00 -9.31
C THR A 8 2.32 -6.85 -10.03
N ASN A 9 2.69 -7.63 -11.05
CA ASN A 9 1.71 -8.52 -11.70
C ASN A 9 1.00 -9.44 -10.70
N LYS A 10 1.75 -10.04 -9.77
CA LYS A 10 1.17 -10.85 -8.69
C LYS A 10 0.37 -9.99 -7.69
N GLY A 11 0.85 -8.77 -7.39
CA GLY A 11 0.12 -7.82 -6.57
C GLY A 11 -1.24 -7.44 -7.16
N ARG A 12 -1.30 -7.18 -8.47
CA ARG A 12 -2.52 -6.85 -9.23
C ARG A 12 -3.53 -8.00 -9.16
N VAL A 13 -3.07 -9.24 -9.36
CA VAL A 13 -3.94 -10.42 -9.20
C VAL A 13 -4.47 -10.54 -7.77
N ALA A 14 -3.63 -10.27 -6.76
CA ALA A 14 -4.06 -10.33 -5.36
C ALA A 14 -5.13 -9.28 -5.03
N ILE A 15 -4.91 -8.01 -5.42
CA ILE A 15 -5.88 -6.94 -5.15
C ILE A 15 -7.16 -7.07 -5.98
N GLY A 16 -7.15 -7.81 -7.10
CA GLY A 16 -8.34 -8.10 -7.89
C GLY A 16 -9.41 -8.92 -7.15
N ASN A 17 -9.07 -9.52 -6.01
CA ASN A 17 -10.01 -10.23 -5.12
C ASN A 17 -10.60 -9.33 -4.01
N TYR A 18 -10.47 -8.01 -4.16
CA TYR A 18 -10.92 -7.02 -3.20
C TYR A 18 -11.66 -5.89 -3.90
N THR A 19 -12.62 -5.28 -3.21
CA THR A 19 -13.19 -4.02 -3.66
C THR A 19 -12.24 -2.85 -3.34
N ASN A 20 -12.45 -1.73 -4.02
CA ASN A 20 -11.66 -0.51 -3.75
C ASN A 20 -11.76 -0.07 -2.28
N ASP A 21 -12.96 -0.13 -1.70
CA ASP A 21 -13.21 0.21 -0.29
C ASP A 21 -12.46 -0.73 0.67
N GLU A 22 -12.45 -2.04 0.37
CA GLU A 22 -11.69 -3.00 1.17
C GLU A 22 -10.18 -2.70 1.11
N LEU A 23 -9.66 -2.32 -0.06
CA LEU A 23 -8.25 -1.94 -0.21
C LEU A 23 -7.95 -0.67 0.59
N LEU A 24 -8.78 0.36 0.48
CA LEU A 24 -8.64 1.59 1.26
C LEU A 24 -8.64 1.29 2.76
N GLU A 25 -9.57 0.46 3.26
CA GLU A 25 -9.63 0.08 4.67
C GLU A 25 -8.38 -0.69 5.10
N ILE A 26 -7.96 -1.70 4.34
CA ILE A 26 -6.78 -2.52 4.63
C ILE A 26 -5.56 -1.60 4.74
N PHE A 27 -5.25 -0.86 3.69
CA PHE A 27 -4.05 -0.03 3.67
C PHE A 27 -4.09 1.05 4.76
N THR A 28 -5.23 1.69 4.99
CA THR A 28 -5.38 2.69 6.07
C THR A 28 -5.09 2.08 7.44
N ARG A 29 -5.61 0.89 7.74
CA ARG A 29 -5.38 0.21 9.03
C ARG A 29 -3.90 -0.14 9.23
N TYR A 30 -3.27 -0.73 8.22
CA TYR A 30 -1.87 -1.15 8.31
C TYR A 30 -0.91 0.04 8.37
N ILE A 31 -1.13 1.08 7.55
CA ILE A 31 -0.37 2.34 7.60
C ILE A 31 -0.50 2.97 8.98
N LYS A 32 -1.72 3.14 9.51
CA LYS A 32 -1.94 3.75 10.83
C LYS A 32 -1.25 2.99 11.95
N THR A 33 -1.14 1.68 11.83
CA THR A 33 -0.46 0.83 12.82
C THR A 33 1.05 1.00 12.72
N LEU A 34 1.58 0.92 11.50
CA LEU A 34 3.01 1.03 11.24
C LEU A 34 3.56 2.43 11.56
N SER A 35 2.80 3.49 11.28
CA SER A 35 3.16 4.88 11.63
C SER A 35 3.29 5.12 13.13
N LYS A 36 2.85 4.22 14.02
CA LYS A 36 3.15 4.33 15.46
C LYS A 36 4.60 3.97 15.80
N HIS A 37 5.26 3.22 14.92
CA HIS A 37 6.63 2.73 15.09
C HIS A 37 7.64 3.52 14.25
N TYR A 38 7.15 4.37 13.34
CA TYR A 38 7.96 5.17 12.43
C TYR A 38 7.57 6.64 12.56
N ALA A 39 8.56 7.53 12.60
CA ALA A 39 8.32 8.97 12.62
C ALA A 39 7.92 9.47 11.21
N ILE A 40 6.70 9.16 10.79
CA ILE A 40 6.12 9.49 9.49
C ILE A 40 4.59 9.51 9.56
N ASP A 41 3.98 10.57 9.03
CA ASP A 41 2.53 10.63 8.84
C ASP A 41 2.20 10.24 7.40
N VAL A 42 1.29 9.29 7.20
CA VAL A 42 0.93 8.80 5.87
C VAL A 42 -0.58 8.77 5.70
N PHE A 43 -1.05 9.34 4.60
CA PHE A 43 -2.46 9.51 4.27
C PHE A 43 -2.77 8.92 2.88
N ILE A 44 -3.98 8.40 2.73
CA ILE A 44 -4.50 7.88 1.47
C ILE A 44 -5.67 8.77 1.04
N PRO A 45 -5.47 9.70 0.09
CA PRO A 45 -6.55 10.53 -0.44
C PRO A 45 -7.54 9.66 -1.23
N ALA A 46 -8.79 9.57 -0.78
CA ALA A 46 -9.79 8.69 -1.39
C ALA A 46 -10.15 9.14 -2.82
N GLU A 47 -10.14 10.46 -3.06
CA GLU A 47 -10.35 11.12 -4.34
C GLU A 47 -9.36 10.67 -5.42
N ASP A 48 -8.10 10.41 -5.05
CA ASP A 48 -7.03 10.01 -5.97
C ASP A 48 -6.98 8.49 -6.19
N ASN A 49 -7.75 7.74 -5.41
CA ASN A 49 -7.72 6.28 -5.30
C ASN A 49 -9.10 5.65 -5.56
N THR A 50 -9.85 6.17 -6.54
CA THR A 50 -11.19 5.66 -6.88
C THR A 50 -11.19 4.35 -7.68
N LYS A 51 -10.04 3.98 -8.28
CA LYS A 51 -9.88 2.84 -9.21
C LYS A 51 -8.57 2.08 -8.98
N ILE A 52 -8.28 1.71 -7.73
CA ILE A 52 -7.00 1.07 -7.37
C ILE A 52 -6.82 -0.26 -8.12
N VAL A 53 -7.89 -1.04 -8.30
CA VAL A 53 -7.83 -2.36 -8.95
C VAL A 53 -7.52 -2.21 -10.44
N GLU A 54 -8.16 -1.26 -11.13
CA GLU A 54 -7.95 -1.02 -12.56
C GLU A 54 -6.59 -0.35 -12.85
N GLU A 55 -6.23 0.68 -12.07
CA GLU A 55 -4.95 1.38 -12.24
C GLU A 55 -3.78 0.51 -11.75
N GLY A 56 -4.03 -0.37 -10.79
CA GLY A 56 -3.00 -1.14 -10.10
C GLY A 56 -1.97 -0.24 -9.42
N ILE A 57 -2.41 0.91 -8.91
CA ILE A 57 -1.59 1.90 -8.21
C ILE A 57 -2.39 2.37 -7.00
N LEU A 58 -1.74 2.37 -5.82
CA LEU A 58 -2.23 3.10 -4.65
C LEU A 58 -1.39 4.37 -4.47
N LYS A 59 -2.04 5.53 -4.53
CA LYS A 59 -1.41 6.85 -4.37
C LYS A 59 -1.49 7.26 -2.91
N VAL A 60 -0.37 7.62 -2.30
CA VAL A 60 -0.31 8.01 -0.89
C VAL A 60 0.50 9.30 -0.72
N THR A 61 0.16 10.06 0.31
CA THR A 61 0.88 11.27 0.71
C THR A 61 1.54 11.01 2.05
N ALA A 62 2.86 11.23 2.13
CA ALA A 62 3.61 11.20 3.36
C ALA A 62 4.06 12.60 3.78
N GLU A 63 3.91 12.90 5.07
CA GLU A 63 4.23 14.16 5.73
C GLU A 63 5.07 13.88 6.99
N ASN A 64 5.71 14.93 7.53
CA ASN A 64 6.53 14.85 8.74
C ASN A 64 7.55 13.69 8.73
N VAL A 65 8.12 13.40 7.56
CA VAL A 65 8.99 12.24 7.34
C VAL A 65 10.34 12.46 8.05
N GLN A 66 10.58 11.73 9.14
CA GLN A 66 11.84 11.73 9.92
C GLN A 66 12.47 10.33 10.00
N CYS A 67 12.07 9.42 9.11
CA CYS A 67 12.61 8.07 8.98
C CYS A 67 12.91 7.76 7.51
N ASP A 68 13.47 6.57 7.22
CA ASP A 68 13.58 6.07 5.85
C ASP A 68 12.19 5.68 5.31
N PRO A 69 11.61 6.44 4.35
CA PRO A 69 10.29 6.14 3.82
C PRO A 69 10.28 4.84 3.01
N ILE A 70 11.38 4.48 2.36
CA ILE A 70 11.47 3.23 1.58
C ILE A 70 11.45 2.03 2.52
N ALA A 71 12.12 2.10 3.67
CA ALA A 71 12.04 1.07 4.69
C ALA A 71 10.61 0.88 5.21
N PHE A 72 9.92 1.99 5.54
CA PHE A 72 8.51 1.99 5.94
C PHE A 72 7.62 1.27 4.93
N PHE A 73 7.65 1.66 3.66
CA PHE A 73 6.79 1.05 2.64
C PHE A 73 7.18 -0.40 2.31
N LYS A 74 8.45 -0.80 2.49
CA LYS A 74 8.87 -2.20 2.40
C LYS A 74 8.25 -3.05 3.51
N GLU A 75 8.18 -2.52 4.73
CA GLU A 75 7.54 -3.20 5.86
C GLU A 75 6.03 -3.27 5.68
N LEU A 76 5.39 -2.16 5.27
CA LEU A 76 3.98 -2.15 4.88
C LEU A 76 3.68 -3.26 3.86
N GLY A 77 4.54 -3.39 2.85
CA GLY A 77 4.41 -4.42 1.81
C GLY A 77 4.55 -5.86 2.32
N ARG A 78 5.14 -6.08 3.50
CA ARG A 78 5.17 -7.39 4.17
C ARG A 78 3.87 -7.62 4.95
N ASP A 79 3.40 -6.62 5.66
CA ASP A 79 2.22 -6.71 6.50
C ASP A 79 0.95 -6.93 5.69
N VAL A 80 0.77 -6.19 4.58
CA VAL A 80 -0.41 -6.33 3.71
C VAL A 80 -0.44 -7.65 2.94
N LYS A 81 0.65 -8.43 2.91
CA LYS A 81 0.58 -9.81 2.37
C LYS A 81 -0.29 -10.71 3.20
N VAL A 82 -0.39 -10.47 4.52
CA VAL A 82 -1.17 -11.31 5.43
C VAL A 82 -2.65 -11.35 5.03
N PRO A 83 -3.35 -10.22 4.84
CA PRO A 83 -4.72 -10.26 4.34
C PRO A 83 -4.79 -10.82 2.93
N PHE A 84 -3.87 -10.43 2.02
CA PHE A 84 -3.90 -10.88 0.62
C PHE A 84 -3.76 -12.40 0.44
N LYS A 85 -2.89 -13.04 1.22
CA LYS A 85 -2.72 -14.50 1.20
C LYS A 85 -4.00 -15.26 1.58
N LYS A 86 -4.90 -14.67 2.36
CA LYS A 86 -6.18 -15.31 2.71
C LYS A 86 -7.11 -15.48 1.50
N ARG A 87 -6.99 -14.60 0.50
CA ARG A 87 -7.78 -14.62 -0.74
C ARG A 87 -6.94 -14.97 -1.98
N HIS A 88 -5.65 -15.21 -1.80
CA HIS A 88 -4.73 -15.57 -2.87
C HIS A 88 -3.79 -16.70 -2.40
N PRO A 89 -4.05 -17.96 -2.79
CA PRO A 89 -3.36 -19.13 -2.25
C PRO A 89 -1.89 -19.25 -2.71
N GLU A 90 -1.48 -18.51 -3.74
CA GLU A 90 -0.12 -18.55 -4.25
C GLU A 90 0.86 -17.69 -3.44
N LYS A 91 2.15 -18.00 -3.58
CA LYS A 91 3.22 -17.25 -2.93
C LYS A 91 3.31 -15.82 -3.49
N LEU A 92 2.91 -14.85 -2.65
CA LEU A 92 3.12 -13.42 -2.88
C LEU A 92 4.55 -13.00 -2.50
N ASP A 93 5.35 -12.75 -3.54
CA ASP A 93 6.65 -12.08 -3.45
C ASP A 93 6.44 -10.58 -3.17
N ALA A 94 7.13 -9.65 -3.83
CA ALA A 94 6.86 -8.22 -3.64
C ALA A 94 5.46 -7.84 -4.16
N VAL A 95 4.63 -7.23 -3.30
CA VAL A 95 3.24 -6.86 -3.63
C VAL A 95 3.21 -5.62 -4.54
N PHE A 96 4.08 -4.65 -4.27
CA PHE A 96 4.18 -3.42 -5.04
C PHE A 96 5.63 -2.95 -5.14
N LYS A 97 5.89 -2.05 -6.09
CA LYS A 97 7.10 -1.23 -6.21
C LYS A 97 6.79 0.16 -5.67
N ILE A 98 7.74 0.74 -4.95
CA ILE A 98 7.62 2.07 -4.37
C ILE A 98 8.18 3.06 -5.39
N VAL A 99 7.37 4.03 -5.80
CA VAL A 99 7.77 5.10 -6.72
C VAL A 99 7.55 6.43 -6.02
N LEU A 100 8.63 7.15 -5.73
CA LEU A 100 8.54 8.52 -5.23
C LEU A 100 8.14 9.44 -6.39
N VAL A 101 7.16 10.30 -6.15
CA VAL A 101 6.64 11.25 -7.14
C VAL A 101 7.05 12.64 -6.69
N GLU A 102 7.79 13.33 -7.56
CA GLU A 102 8.20 14.73 -7.37
C GLU A 102 7.00 15.69 -7.38
#